data_AF-A0A3D4HEX2-F1
#
_entry.id   AF-A0A3D4HEX2-F1
#
_cell.length_a   1.000
_cell.length_b   1.000
_cell.length_c   1.000
_cell.angle_alpha   90.00
_cell.angle_beta   90.00
_cell.angle_gamma   90.00
#
_symmetry.space_group_name_H-M   'P 1'
#
loop_
_entity.id
_entity.type
_entity.pdbx_description
1 polymer ?
#
loop_
_entity_poly.entity_id
_entity_poly.type
_entity_poly.pdbx_seq_one_letter_code
_entity_poly.pdbx_strand_id
1 'polypeptide(L)'
;MDKKILKQDNLNQQMERIKTEDYSVDDYNELVNEVHSLETIEEGEDLPFRVSRFCQEYVIWYNEEKAAQKAGYSLWNAGAAGSRLLSNPKVRREIERLQKQISVKLQITQERVLTEYAKLAYSNVKDLYNEDNSLKNLSEMDRDTAAVISGLSIGVKTVKDKDGNEKLESYIKELKTVDKKSALDALAKHLGMFEQDNDRKIPVDLKTLISMFPKEVQDSIKVGLARRIGNK
;
A
#
# COMPACT_ATOMS: atom_id res chain seq x y z
N MET A 1 -2.79 -34.37 20.02
CA MET A 1 -1.91 -33.58 19.14
C MET A 1 -2.78 -32.94 18.08
N ASP A 2 -2.85 -31.62 18.09
CA ASP A 2 -3.77 -30.86 17.26
C ASP A 2 -3.40 -30.96 15.78
N LYS A 3 -4.35 -31.23 14.88
CA LYS A 3 -4.07 -31.38 13.43
C LYS A 3 -3.43 -30.11 12.83
N LYS A 4 -3.65 -28.95 13.46
CA LYS A 4 -3.05 -27.65 13.10
C LYS A 4 -1.55 -27.61 13.38
N ILE A 5 -1.12 -28.16 14.52
CA ILE A 5 0.29 -28.20 14.95
C ILE A 5 1.09 -29.10 13.99
N LEU A 6 0.54 -30.28 13.65
CA LEU A 6 1.20 -31.23 12.76
C LEU A 6 1.39 -30.68 11.32
N LYS A 7 0.49 -29.82 10.86
CA LYS A 7 0.57 -29.17 9.54
C LYS A 7 1.59 -28.03 9.53
N GLN A 8 1.66 -27.24 10.60
CA GLN A 8 2.64 -26.16 10.74
C GLN A 8 4.08 -26.71 10.84
N ASP A 9 4.28 -27.79 11.59
CA ASP A 9 5.59 -28.42 11.72
C ASP A 9 6.10 -29.01 10.39
N ASN A 10 5.20 -29.59 9.59
CA ASN A 10 5.54 -30.10 8.26
C ASN A 10 5.99 -28.98 7.32
N LEU A 11 5.33 -27.83 7.38
CA LEU A 11 5.61 -26.69 6.53
C LEU A 11 6.88 -25.94 6.96
N ASN A 12 7.13 -25.80 8.27
CA ASN A 12 8.38 -25.27 8.81
C ASN A 12 9.58 -26.13 8.39
N GLN A 13 9.41 -27.46 8.35
CA GLN A 13 10.43 -28.37 7.84
C GLN A 13 10.66 -28.21 6.32
N GLN A 14 9.61 -27.88 5.54
CA GLN A 14 9.77 -27.55 4.11
C GLN A 14 10.53 -26.24 3.92
N MET A 15 10.24 -25.21 4.74
CA MET A 15 10.95 -23.92 4.70
C MET A 15 12.45 -24.03 5.04
N GLU A 16 12.82 -24.87 6.03
CA GLU A 16 14.24 -25.11 6.35
C GLU A 16 14.98 -25.85 5.23
N ARG A 17 14.30 -26.73 4.47
CA ARG A 17 14.89 -27.38 3.30
C ARG A 17 15.12 -26.40 2.14
N ILE A 18 14.22 -25.43 1.96
CA ILE A 18 14.33 -24.41 0.90
C ILE A 18 15.50 -23.43 1.16
N LYS A 19 15.83 -23.14 2.43
CA LYS A 19 17.02 -22.34 2.77
C LYS A 19 18.35 -23.00 2.37
N THR A 20 18.34 -24.30 2.08
CA THR A 20 19.55 -25.09 1.80
C THR A 20 19.73 -25.48 0.33
N GLU A 21 18.76 -25.21 -0.56
CA GLU A 21 18.81 -25.57 -1.98
C GLU A 21 18.39 -24.39 -2.89
N ASP A 22 19.02 -24.24 -4.07
CA ASP A 22 18.71 -23.20 -5.08
C ASP A 22 17.31 -23.40 -5.67
N TYR A 23 16.29 -22.80 -5.04
CA TYR A 23 14.90 -22.76 -5.53
C TYR A 23 14.56 -21.44 -6.23
N SER A 24 13.64 -21.49 -7.21
CA SER A 24 13.12 -20.32 -7.92
C SER A 24 12.44 -19.33 -6.96
N VAL A 25 12.59 -18.02 -7.21
CA VAL A 25 11.94 -16.95 -6.43
C VAL A 25 10.41 -17.10 -6.43
N ASP A 26 9.84 -17.61 -7.52
CA ASP A 26 8.40 -17.82 -7.64
C ASP A 26 7.90 -18.94 -6.72
N ASP A 27 8.66 -20.04 -6.60
CA ASP A 27 8.32 -21.18 -5.73
C ASP A 27 8.43 -20.79 -4.24
N TYR A 28 9.44 -19.99 -3.90
CA TYR A 28 9.60 -19.45 -2.54
C TYR A 28 8.43 -18.54 -2.17
N ASN A 29 8.00 -17.67 -3.09
CA ASN A 29 6.87 -16.79 -2.87
C ASN A 29 5.54 -17.56 -2.74
N GLU A 30 5.32 -18.60 -3.55
CA GLU A 30 4.12 -19.43 -3.46
C GLU A 30 4.04 -20.19 -2.12
N LEU A 31 5.14 -20.77 -1.66
CA LEU A 31 5.22 -21.44 -0.35
C LEU A 31 5.14 -20.48 0.83
N VAL A 32 5.81 -19.31 0.77
CA VAL A 32 5.66 -18.28 1.80
C VAL A 32 4.22 -17.80 1.88
N ASN A 33 3.53 -17.67 0.74
CA ASN A 33 2.11 -17.34 0.73
C ASN A 33 1.25 -18.47 1.33
N GLU A 34 1.58 -19.74 1.08
CA GLU A 34 0.90 -20.88 1.69
C GLU A 34 1.13 -20.93 3.22
N VAL A 35 2.37 -20.75 3.68
CA VAL A 35 2.74 -20.62 5.10
C VAL A 35 2.01 -19.45 5.74
N HIS A 36 2.05 -18.29 5.12
CA HIS A 36 1.44 -17.09 5.66
C HIS A 36 -0.09 -17.22 5.70
N SER A 37 -0.70 -17.91 4.73
CA SER A 37 -2.13 -18.25 4.73
C SER A 37 -2.53 -19.23 5.83
N LEU A 38 -1.62 -20.09 6.28
CA LEU A 38 -1.85 -21.09 7.34
C LEU A 38 -1.56 -20.52 8.74
N GLU A 39 -0.59 -19.63 8.86
CA GLU A 39 -0.28 -18.87 10.09
C GLU A 39 -1.37 -17.84 10.44
N THR A 40 -2.12 -17.33 9.46
CA THR A 40 -3.12 -16.24 9.66
C THR A 40 -4.53 -16.69 10.06
N ILE A 41 -4.74 -17.95 10.44
CA ILE A 41 -5.92 -18.29 11.25
C ILE A 41 -5.61 -17.98 12.72
N GLU A 42 -5.28 -16.71 13.01
CA GLU A 42 -5.45 -16.13 14.33
C GLU A 42 -6.94 -16.21 14.64
N GLU A 43 -7.30 -16.88 15.73
CA GLU A 43 -8.68 -16.89 16.22
C GLU A 43 -9.09 -15.44 16.49
N GLY A 44 -10.22 -15.03 15.92
CA GLY A 44 -10.71 -13.66 16.08
C GLY A 44 -10.96 -13.32 17.54
N GLU A 45 -10.90 -12.04 17.88
CA GLU A 45 -11.21 -11.60 19.23
C GLU A 45 -12.67 -11.94 19.58
N ASP A 46 -12.90 -12.49 20.77
CA ASP A 46 -14.26 -12.66 21.28
C ASP A 46 -14.88 -11.28 21.60
N LEU A 47 -15.60 -10.77 20.60
CA LEU A 47 -16.21 -9.45 20.60
C LEU A 47 -17.73 -9.58 20.51
N PRO A 48 -18.48 -8.70 21.21
CA PRO A 48 -19.92 -8.63 21.06
C PRO A 48 -20.31 -8.43 19.59
N PHE A 49 -21.42 -9.05 19.16
CA PHE A 49 -21.87 -9.06 17.77
C PHE A 49 -21.80 -7.70 17.06
N ARG A 50 -22.30 -6.63 17.69
CA ARG A 50 -22.27 -5.26 17.12
C ARG A 50 -20.84 -4.71 16.95
N VAL A 51 -19.94 -5.06 17.86
CA VAL A 51 -18.53 -4.65 17.81
C VAL A 51 -17.79 -5.42 16.72
N SER A 52 -18.04 -6.73 16.59
CA SER A 52 -17.51 -7.54 15.48
C SER A 52 -18.02 -7.02 14.13
N ARG A 53 -19.32 -6.69 14.03
CA ARG A 53 -19.88 -6.08 12.82
C ARG A 53 -19.23 -4.73 12.50
N PHE A 54 -18.96 -3.90 13.50
CA PHE A 54 -18.22 -2.66 13.32
C PHE A 54 -16.83 -2.90 12.72
N CYS A 55 -16.08 -3.89 13.20
CA CYS A 55 -14.75 -4.21 12.65
C CYS A 55 -14.83 -4.60 11.17
N GLN A 56 -15.82 -5.44 10.80
CA GLN A 56 -16.06 -5.87 9.42
C GLN A 56 -16.44 -4.71 8.49
N GLU A 57 -17.28 -3.78 8.95
CA GLU A 57 -17.67 -2.61 8.15
C GLU A 57 -16.52 -1.59 8.07
N TYR A 58 -15.69 -1.48 9.11
CA TYR A 58 -14.58 -0.54 9.13
C TYR A 58 -13.54 -0.86 8.06
N VAL A 59 -13.20 -2.14 7.85
CA VAL A 59 -12.24 -2.54 6.80
C VAL A 59 -12.79 -2.39 5.37
N ILE A 60 -14.09 -2.10 5.21
CA ILE A 60 -14.72 -1.78 3.92
C ILE A 60 -14.73 -0.26 3.70
N TRP A 61 -15.15 0.50 4.72
CA TRP A 61 -15.41 1.93 4.58
C TRP A 61 -14.24 2.83 4.95
N TYR A 62 -13.29 2.34 5.75
CA TYR A 62 -12.19 3.13 6.35
C TYR A 62 -12.66 4.45 6.95
N ASN A 63 -13.87 4.43 7.53
CA ASN A 63 -14.55 5.58 8.11
C ASN A 63 -15.36 5.11 9.32
N GLU A 64 -15.03 5.64 10.49
CA GLU A 64 -15.58 5.21 11.77
C GLU A 64 -17.09 5.47 11.89
N GLU A 65 -17.57 6.59 11.37
CA GLU A 65 -18.99 6.94 11.42
C GLU A 65 -19.80 5.99 10.54
N LYS A 66 -19.42 5.82 9.26
CA LYS A 66 -20.10 4.92 8.32
C LYS A 66 -20.07 3.48 8.82
N ALA A 67 -18.93 3.01 9.32
CA ALA A 67 -18.80 1.67 9.88
C ALA A 67 -19.74 1.46 11.08
N ALA A 68 -19.84 2.43 11.99
CA ALA A 68 -20.75 2.37 13.12
C ALA A 68 -22.23 2.38 12.68
N GLN A 69 -22.61 3.21 11.71
CA GLN A 69 -23.96 3.22 11.17
C GLN A 69 -24.33 1.84 10.57
N LYS A 70 -23.43 1.25 9.76
CA LYS A 70 -23.64 -0.07 9.15
C LYS A 70 -23.64 -1.22 10.16
N ALA A 71 -22.94 -1.04 11.29
CA ALA A 71 -22.98 -1.96 12.41
C ALA A 71 -24.22 -1.80 13.32
N GLY A 72 -25.15 -0.90 12.98
CA GLY A 72 -26.42 -0.72 13.69
C GLY A 72 -26.33 0.20 14.90
N TYR A 73 -25.32 1.08 14.98
CA TYR A 73 -25.28 2.17 15.95
C TYR A 73 -26.19 3.32 15.49
N SER A 74 -26.71 4.09 16.45
CA SER A 74 -27.57 5.25 16.18
C SER A 74 -26.87 6.25 15.27
N LEU A 75 -27.56 6.71 14.21
CA LEU A 75 -27.03 7.68 13.25
C LEU A 75 -26.50 8.95 13.94
N TRP A 76 -27.23 9.46 14.92
CA TRP A 76 -26.87 10.68 15.66
C TRP A 76 -25.59 10.54 16.49
N ASN A 77 -25.21 9.32 16.87
CA ASN A 77 -24.07 9.07 17.76
C ASN A 77 -23.01 8.15 17.12
N ALA A 78 -23.13 7.87 15.83
CA ALA A 78 -22.29 6.89 15.15
C ALA A 78 -20.81 7.29 15.14
N GLY A 79 -20.51 8.57 14.91
CA GLY A 79 -19.12 9.07 14.92
C GLY A 79 -18.46 8.91 16.30
N ALA A 80 -19.14 9.34 17.38
CA ALA A 80 -18.61 9.20 18.74
C ALA A 80 -18.50 7.74 19.18
N ALA A 81 -19.46 6.89 18.79
CA ALA A 81 -19.40 5.45 19.03
C ALA A 81 -18.21 4.82 18.29
N GLY A 82 -18.02 5.12 17.00
CA GLY A 82 -16.91 4.63 16.19
C GLY A 82 -15.55 5.04 16.75
N SER A 83 -15.38 6.32 17.11
CA SER A 83 -14.14 6.82 17.72
C SER A 83 -13.80 6.11 19.05
N ARG A 84 -14.82 5.86 19.89
CA ARG A 84 -14.67 5.09 21.13
C ARG A 84 -14.29 3.64 20.85
N LEU A 85 -14.91 3.00 19.86
CA LEU A 85 -14.61 1.62 19.48
C LEU A 85 -13.18 1.48 18.97
N LEU A 86 -12.73 2.40 18.11
CA LEU A 86 -11.34 2.43 17.63
C LEU A 86 -10.33 2.66 18.75
N SER A 87 -10.74 3.25 19.88
CA SER A 87 -9.87 3.40 21.05
C SER A 87 -9.62 2.08 21.80
N ASN A 88 -10.48 1.07 21.61
CA ASN A 88 -10.37 -0.22 22.29
C ASN A 88 -9.27 -1.11 21.63
N PRO A 89 -8.25 -1.57 22.37
CA PRO A 89 -7.20 -2.42 21.84
C PRO A 89 -7.69 -3.75 21.23
N LYS A 90 -8.79 -4.33 21.75
CA LYS A 90 -9.38 -5.56 21.17
C LYS A 90 -9.98 -5.31 19.80
N VAL A 91 -10.65 -4.16 19.62
CA VAL A 91 -11.23 -3.75 18.34
C VAL A 91 -10.13 -3.46 17.31
N ARG A 92 -9.07 -2.76 17.72
CA ARG A 92 -7.91 -2.51 16.84
C ARG A 92 -7.26 -3.81 16.36
N ARG A 93 -6.99 -4.75 17.28
CA ARG A 93 -6.42 -6.05 16.93
C ARG A 93 -7.32 -6.82 15.95
N GLU A 94 -8.63 -6.81 16.16
CA GLU A 94 -9.55 -7.47 15.22
C GLU A 94 -9.57 -6.80 13.84
N ILE A 95 -9.52 -5.46 13.78
CA ILE A 95 -9.41 -4.73 12.51
C ILE A 95 -8.10 -5.06 11.80
N GLU A 96 -6.97 -5.05 12.51
CA GLU A 96 -5.66 -5.42 11.96
C GLU A 96 -5.67 -6.86 11.43
N ARG A 97 -6.28 -7.80 12.17
CA ARG A 97 -6.45 -9.20 11.75
C ARG A 97 -7.25 -9.28 10.46
N LEU A 98 -8.39 -8.58 10.37
CA LEU A 98 -9.22 -8.53 9.16
C LEU A 98 -8.48 -7.91 7.97
N GLN A 99 -7.71 -6.84 8.19
CA GLN A 99 -6.88 -6.20 7.17
C GLN A 99 -5.80 -7.16 6.66
N LYS A 100 -5.11 -7.87 7.55
CA LYS A 100 -4.15 -8.92 7.18
C LYS A 100 -4.82 -10.01 6.35
N GLN A 101 -5.98 -10.51 6.77
CA GLN A 101 -6.70 -11.53 6.01
C GLN A 101 -7.07 -11.06 4.59
N ILE A 102 -7.49 -9.80 4.44
CA ILE A 102 -7.77 -9.22 3.13
C ILE A 102 -6.48 -9.11 2.31
N SER A 103 -5.39 -8.61 2.90
CA SER A 103 -4.08 -8.49 2.26
C SER A 103 -3.57 -9.83 1.75
N VAL A 104 -3.63 -10.89 2.59
CA VAL A 104 -3.27 -12.26 2.21
C VAL A 104 -4.16 -12.77 1.08
N LYS A 105 -5.49 -12.64 1.21
CA LYS A 105 -6.44 -13.13 0.22
C LYS A 105 -6.27 -12.46 -1.15
N LEU A 106 -5.97 -11.16 -1.16
CA LEU A 106 -5.79 -10.39 -2.39
C LEU A 106 -4.33 -10.36 -2.87
N GLN A 107 -3.40 -10.94 -2.11
CA GLN A 107 -1.95 -10.85 -2.35
C GLN A 107 -1.45 -9.39 -2.47
N ILE A 108 -2.13 -8.45 -1.81
CA ILE A 108 -1.73 -7.04 -1.74
C ILE A 108 -0.90 -6.88 -0.48
N THR A 109 0.35 -7.34 -0.52
CA THR A 109 1.33 -7.16 0.56
C THR A 109 2.17 -5.91 0.32
N GLN A 110 2.82 -5.40 1.38
CA GLN A 110 3.70 -4.24 1.26
C GLN A 110 4.86 -4.55 0.28
N GLU A 111 5.43 -5.74 0.38
CA GLU A 111 6.49 -6.25 -0.50
C GLU A 111 6.02 -6.28 -1.95
N ARG A 112 4.79 -6.75 -2.21
CA ARG A 112 4.25 -6.79 -3.56
C ARG A 112 4.07 -5.40 -4.13
N VAL A 113 3.49 -4.48 -3.35
CA VAL A 113 3.30 -3.08 -3.77
C VAL A 113 4.64 -2.40 -4.06
N LEU A 114 5.64 -2.60 -3.21
CA LEU A 114 6.99 -2.07 -3.41
C LEU A 114 7.67 -2.68 -4.65
N THR A 115 7.48 -3.97 -4.89
CA THR A 115 8.00 -4.66 -6.08
C THR A 115 7.40 -4.04 -7.34
N GLU A 116 6.09 -3.80 -7.38
CA GLU A 116 5.45 -3.14 -8.52
C GLU A 116 5.95 -1.69 -8.68
N TYR A 117 6.07 -0.92 -7.60
CA TYR A 117 6.68 0.41 -7.68
C TYR A 117 8.11 0.38 -8.20
N ALA A 118 8.92 -0.58 -7.78
CA ALA A 118 10.29 -0.75 -8.24
C ALA A 118 10.35 -1.06 -9.75
N LYS A 119 9.46 -1.92 -10.25
CA LYS A 119 9.36 -2.20 -11.70
C LYS A 119 9.08 -0.93 -12.50
N LEU A 120 8.09 -0.14 -12.07
CA LEU A 120 7.77 1.13 -12.75
C LEU A 120 8.92 2.14 -12.62
N ALA A 121 9.51 2.25 -11.43
CA ALA A 121 10.60 3.16 -11.12
C ALA A 121 11.89 2.84 -11.89
N TYR A 122 12.19 1.56 -12.14
CA TYR A 122 13.41 1.12 -12.81
C TYR A 122 13.20 0.71 -14.27
N SER A 123 11.97 0.83 -14.77
CA SER A 123 11.65 0.63 -16.19
C SER A 123 12.58 1.41 -17.13
N ASN A 124 12.92 0.77 -18.25
CA ASN A 124 13.74 1.35 -19.30
C ASN A 124 12.93 1.45 -20.60
N VAL A 125 12.90 2.64 -21.17
CA VAL A 125 12.18 2.92 -22.42
C VAL A 125 12.69 2.05 -23.57
N LYS A 126 13.99 1.69 -23.58
CA LYS A 126 14.58 0.83 -24.61
C LYS A 126 13.86 -0.52 -24.73
N ASP A 127 13.31 -1.04 -23.65
CA ASP A 127 12.68 -2.35 -23.63
C ASP A 127 11.36 -2.38 -24.42
N LEU A 128 10.77 -1.21 -24.70
CA LEU A 128 9.57 -1.03 -25.54
C LEU A 128 9.86 -1.09 -27.04
N TYR A 129 11.13 -1.08 -27.44
CA TYR A 129 11.54 -0.99 -28.84
C TYR A 129 12.28 -2.25 -29.29
N ASN A 130 12.09 -2.59 -30.57
CA ASN A 130 12.90 -3.54 -31.30
C ASN A 130 14.27 -2.94 -31.63
N GLU A 131 15.22 -3.77 -32.10
CA GLU A 131 16.57 -3.33 -32.48
C GLU A 131 16.57 -2.28 -33.62
N ASP A 132 15.51 -2.27 -34.44
CA ASP A 132 15.31 -1.32 -35.53
C ASP A 132 14.64 0.00 -35.09
N ASN A 133 14.46 0.22 -33.78
CA ASN A 133 13.71 1.33 -33.18
C ASN A 133 12.21 1.37 -33.52
N SER A 134 11.64 0.29 -34.05
CA SER A 134 10.17 0.13 -34.09
C SER A 134 9.65 -0.23 -32.69
N LEU A 135 8.40 0.18 -32.38
CA LEU A 135 7.76 -0.26 -31.13
C LEU A 135 7.45 -1.75 -31.23
N LYS A 136 7.77 -2.50 -30.16
CA LYS A 136 7.35 -3.90 -30.01
C LYS A 136 5.82 -3.99 -30.04
N ASN A 137 5.29 -5.11 -30.53
CA ASN A 137 3.86 -5.37 -30.36
C ASN A 137 3.55 -5.73 -28.90
N LEU A 138 2.32 -5.47 -28.45
CA LEU A 138 1.87 -5.85 -27.10
C LEU A 138 2.07 -7.35 -26.82
N SER A 139 1.91 -8.19 -27.84
CA SER A 139 2.10 -9.64 -27.73
C SER A 139 3.57 -10.06 -27.54
N GLU A 140 4.52 -9.19 -27.86
CA GLU A 140 5.96 -9.44 -27.78
C GLU A 140 6.57 -8.87 -26.49
N MET A 141 5.83 -8.04 -25.75
CA MET A 141 6.27 -7.44 -24.51
C MET A 141 6.06 -8.42 -23.35
N ASP A 142 7.04 -8.52 -22.46
CA ASP A 142 6.85 -9.18 -21.18
C ASP A 142 5.91 -8.36 -20.28
N ARG A 143 5.43 -8.98 -19.20
CA ARG A 143 4.45 -8.38 -18.29
C ARG A 143 4.97 -7.11 -17.62
N ASP A 144 6.26 -7.04 -17.29
CA ASP A 144 6.84 -5.91 -16.57
C ASP A 144 7.03 -4.72 -17.51
N THR A 145 7.48 -4.97 -18.73
CA THR A 145 7.54 -3.96 -19.80
C THR A 145 6.15 -3.46 -20.17
N ALA A 146 5.15 -4.34 -20.26
CA ALA A 146 3.78 -3.92 -20.55
C ALA A 146 3.16 -3.08 -19.41
N ALA A 147 3.54 -3.34 -18.15
CA ALA A 147 3.01 -2.63 -16.98
C ALA A 147 3.35 -1.13 -16.97
N VAL A 148 4.37 -0.71 -17.73
CA VAL A 148 4.77 0.70 -17.80
C VAL A 148 3.90 1.51 -18.76
N ILE A 149 3.04 0.86 -19.54
CA ILE A 149 2.17 1.53 -20.51
C ILE A 149 0.95 2.10 -19.78
N SER A 150 0.84 3.42 -19.73
CA SER A 150 -0.29 4.16 -19.15
C SER A 150 -1.39 4.45 -20.17
N GLY A 151 -1.07 4.42 -21.46
CA GLY A 151 -2.04 4.62 -22.54
C GLY A 151 -1.49 4.21 -23.90
N LEU A 152 -2.40 3.75 -24.78
CA LEU A 152 -2.04 3.23 -26.09
C LEU A 152 -3.03 3.70 -27.15
N SER A 153 -2.52 4.10 -28.31
CA SER A 153 -3.29 4.34 -29.53
C SER A 153 -2.87 3.34 -30.61
N ILE A 154 -3.81 2.50 -31.06
CA ILE A 154 -3.56 1.47 -32.06
C ILE A 154 -4.05 1.97 -33.42
N GLY A 155 -3.18 1.90 -34.42
CA GLY A 155 -3.52 2.03 -35.82
C GLY A 155 -3.83 0.68 -36.43
N VAL A 156 -4.78 0.63 -37.36
CA VAL A 156 -5.01 -0.53 -38.22
C VAL A 156 -4.72 -0.12 -39.65
N LYS A 157 -3.94 -0.92 -40.37
CA LYS A 157 -3.71 -0.78 -41.81
C LYS A 157 -4.11 -2.08 -42.51
N THR A 158 -4.67 -1.94 -43.71
CA THR A 158 -4.91 -3.09 -44.58
C THR A 158 -3.64 -3.38 -45.36
N VAL A 159 -3.11 -4.58 -45.23
CA VAL A 159 -1.91 -5.06 -45.90
C VAL A 159 -2.30 -6.26 -46.75
N LYS A 160 -1.77 -6.36 -47.96
CA LYS A 160 -1.99 -7.54 -48.80
C LYS A 160 -0.97 -8.62 -48.42
N ASP A 161 -1.45 -9.83 -48.17
CA ASP A 161 -0.61 -11.00 -47.98
C ASP A 161 0.05 -11.41 -49.32
N LYS A 162 1.03 -12.32 -49.24
CA LYS A 162 1.71 -12.92 -50.40
C LYS A 162 0.74 -13.57 -51.40
N ASP A 163 -0.44 -13.99 -50.93
CA ASP A 163 -1.51 -14.57 -51.73
C ASP A 163 -2.53 -13.54 -52.27
N GLY A 164 -2.30 -12.24 -52.05
CA GLY A 164 -3.16 -11.15 -52.52
C GLY A 164 -4.41 -10.88 -51.67
N ASN A 165 -4.63 -11.67 -50.61
CA ASN A 165 -5.71 -11.46 -49.66
C ASN A 165 -5.44 -10.24 -48.76
N GLU A 166 -6.48 -9.44 -48.49
CA GLU A 166 -6.39 -8.31 -47.57
C GLU A 166 -6.39 -8.79 -46.12
N LYS A 167 -5.33 -8.46 -45.39
CA LYS A 167 -5.16 -8.73 -43.97
C LYS A 167 -5.08 -7.40 -43.21
N LEU A 168 -5.79 -7.31 -42.10
CA LEU A 168 -5.66 -6.17 -41.19
C LEU A 168 -4.43 -6.40 -40.30
N GLU A 169 -3.51 -5.44 -40.31
CA GLU A 169 -2.34 -5.41 -39.44
C GLU A 169 -2.47 -4.21 -38.49
N SER A 170 -2.49 -4.50 -37.20
CA SER A 170 -2.48 -3.50 -36.12
C SER A 170 -1.06 -3.12 -35.76
N TYR A 171 -0.82 -1.83 -35.52
CA TYR A 171 0.45 -1.30 -35.03
C TYR A 171 0.22 -0.20 -34.00
N ILE A 172 1.21 0.04 -33.14
CA ILE A 172 1.13 1.09 -32.14
C ILE A 172 1.46 2.44 -32.79
N LYS A 173 0.52 3.40 -32.75
CA LYS A 173 0.71 4.77 -33.25
C LYS A 173 1.31 5.69 -32.20
N GLU A 174 0.81 5.59 -30.98
CA GLU A 174 1.24 6.42 -29.84
C GLU A 174 1.22 5.57 -28.58
N LEU A 175 2.26 5.71 -27.76
CA LEU A 175 2.41 5.01 -26.50
C LEU A 175 2.73 6.03 -25.42
N LYS A 176 1.97 5.99 -24.33
CA LYS A 176 2.20 6.78 -23.13
C LYS A 176 2.71 5.86 -22.04
N THR A 177 3.80 6.25 -21.40
CA THR A 177 4.35 5.52 -20.25
C THR A 177 3.85 6.13 -18.95
N VAL A 178 3.93 5.35 -17.87
CA VAL A 178 3.69 5.84 -16.52
C VAL A 178 4.75 6.87 -16.12
N ASP A 179 4.38 7.77 -15.21
CA ASP A 179 5.36 8.67 -14.61
C ASP A 179 6.28 7.92 -13.65
N LYS A 180 7.53 7.73 -14.08
CA LYS A 180 8.60 7.10 -13.29
C LYS A 180 8.93 7.87 -12.02
N LYS A 181 8.76 9.20 -12.03
CA LYS A 181 9.03 10.04 -10.85
C LYS A 181 8.09 9.69 -9.70
N SER A 182 6.79 9.57 -9.97
CA SER A 182 5.79 9.24 -8.95
C SER A 182 6.10 7.89 -8.26
N ALA A 183 6.59 6.90 -9.00
CA ALA A 183 7.01 5.62 -8.44
C ALA A 183 8.26 5.77 -7.55
N LEU A 184 9.27 6.51 -8.01
CA LEU A 184 10.48 6.80 -7.22
C LEU A 184 10.15 7.60 -5.94
N ASP A 185 9.25 8.58 -6.02
CA ASP A 185 8.82 9.37 -4.87
C ASP A 185 8.09 8.49 -3.84
N ALA A 186 7.27 7.53 -4.27
CA ALA A 186 6.61 6.57 -3.38
C ALA A 186 7.64 5.68 -2.65
N LEU A 187 8.64 5.17 -3.37
CA LEU A 187 9.73 4.37 -2.79
C LEU A 187 10.59 5.20 -1.83
N ALA A 188 10.96 6.43 -2.20
CA ALA A 188 11.74 7.32 -1.36
C ALA A 188 11.01 7.70 -0.07
N LYS A 189 9.68 7.88 -0.12
CA LYS A 189 8.83 8.06 1.08
C LYS A 189 8.84 6.82 1.97
N HIS A 190 8.68 5.63 1.39
CA HIS A 190 8.70 4.37 2.14
C HIS A 190 10.05 4.14 2.85
N LEU A 191 11.15 4.53 2.21
CA LEU A 191 12.50 4.49 2.77
C LEU A 191 12.81 5.63 3.76
N GLY A 192 11.86 6.53 4.03
CA GLY A 192 12.05 7.65 4.96
C GLY A 192 13.00 8.75 4.46
N MET A 193 13.32 8.79 3.17
CA MET A 193 14.28 9.75 2.61
C MET A 193 13.83 11.21 2.77
N PHE A 194 12.52 11.45 2.84
CA PHE A 194 11.94 12.78 3.05
C PHE A 194 11.83 13.19 4.53
N GLU A 195 12.03 12.28 5.48
CA GLU A 195 12.00 12.61 6.91
C GLU A 195 13.28 13.33 7.36
N GLN A 196 14.43 13.05 6.71
CA GLN A 196 15.68 13.78 6.96
C GLN A 196 15.57 15.29 6.66
N ASP A 197 14.66 15.71 5.78
CA ASP A 197 14.43 17.12 5.46
C ASP A 197 13.44 17.82 6.40
N ASN A 198 12.60 17.06 7.13
CA ASN A 198 11.63 17.59 8.09
C ASN A 198 12.19 17.76 9.51
N ASP A 199 13.34 17.14 9.81
CA ASP A 199 14.06 17.32 11.07
C ASP A 199 14.88 18.62 11.10
N ARG A 200 14.50 19.62 10.30
CA ARG A 200 14.70 21.03 10.68
C ARG A 200 13.85 21.31 11.91
N LYS A 201 14.26 20.77 13.05
CA LYS A 201 14.08 21.41 14.36
C LYS A 201 14.69 22.79 14.19
N ILE A 202 13.91 23.77 13.75
CA ILE A 202 14.36 25.16 13.82
C ILE A 202 14.60 25.36 15.32
N PRO A 203 15.84 25.55 15.79
CA PRO A 203 16.09 25.74 17.20
C PRO A 203 15.77 27.20 17.51
N VAL A 204 14.55 27.64 17.20
CA VAL A 204 14.07 28.90 17.75
C VAL A 204 13.68 28.55 19.18
N ASP A 205 14.63 28.71 20.09
CA ASP A 205 14.30 28.84 21.51
C ASP A 205 13.13 29.83 21.60
N LEU A 206 12.08 29.44 22.33
CA LEU A 206 10.88 30.25 22.48
C LEU A 206 11.23 31.67 22.96
N LYS A 207 12.31 31.82 23.73
CA LYS A 207 12.83 33.13 24.14
C LYS A 207 13.31 33.95 22.94
N THR A 208 14.06 33.33 22.03
CA THR A 208 14.54 33.96 20.80
C THR A 208 13.37 34.38 19.91
N LEU A 209 12.37 33.51 19.74
CA LEU A 209 11.17 33.84 18.96
C LEU A 209 10.37 34.99 19.57
N ILE A 210 10.16 34.98 20.90
CA ILE A 210 9.46 36.05 21.61
C ILE A 210 10.23 37.38 21.47
N SER A 211 11.56 37.34 21.51
CA SER A 211 12.40 38.55 21.40
C SER A 211 12.30 39.27 20.05
N MET A 212 11.82 38.59 19.00
CA MET A 212 11.65 39.16 17.65
C MET A 212 10.39 40.03 17.50
N PHE A 213 9.48 40.03 18.49
CA PHE A 213 8.25 40.82 18.44
C PHE A 213 8.40 42.15 19.22
N PRO A 214 7.59 43.18 18.91
CA PRO A 214 7.53 44.43 19.71
C PRO A 214 7.21 44.15 21.19
N LYS A 215 7.74 44.97 22.11
CA LYS A 215 7.66 44.72 23.57
C LYS A 215 6.23 44.49 24.06
N GLU A 216 5.26 45.20 23.50
CA GLU A 216 3.84 45.12 23.85
C GLU A 216 3.26 43.72 23.59
N VAL A 217 3.73 43.09 22.50
CA VAL A 217 3.36 41.73 22.12
C VAL A 217 4.10 40.71 22.97
N GLN A 218 5.38 40.96 23.31
CA GLN A 218 6.16 40.08 24.19
C GLN A 218 5.51 39.91 25.56
N ASP A 219 5.08 41.02 26.16
CA ASP A 219 4.51 41.02 27.51
C ASP A 219 3.14 40.34 27.53
N SER A 220 2.32 40.55 26.49
CA SER A 220 1.04 39.86 26.31
C SER A 220 1.22 38.34 26.17
N ILE A 221 2.22 37.89 25.41
CA ILE A 221 2.53 36.47 25.23
C ILE A 221 3.02 35.85 26.54
N LYS A 222 3.91 36.53 27.28
CA LYS A 222 4.42 36.05 28.59
C LYS A 222 3.31 35.92 29.61
N VAL A 223 2.41 36.91 29.71
CA VAL A 223 1.26 36.88 30.61
C VAL A 223 0.27 35.76 30.24
N GLY A 224 0.00 35.57 28.94
CA GLY A 224 -0.85 34.49 28.45
C GLY A 224 -0.30 33.09 28.75
N LEU A 225 1.00 32.90 28.55
CA LEU A 225 1.70 31.64 28.88
C LEU A 225 1.71 31.39 30.39
N ALA A 226 2.02 32.40 31.21
CA ALA A 226 2.04 32.28 32.67
C ALA A 226 0.67 31.86 33.23
N ARG A 227 -0.43 32.41 32.71
CA ARG A 227 -1.79 31.98 33.09
C ARG A 227 -2.08 30.53 32.72
N ARG A 228 -1.54 30.04 31.60
CA ARG A 228 -1.76 28.66 31.12
C ARG A 228 -0.97 27.62 31.92
N ILE A 229 0.19 28.01 32.46
CA ILE A 229 1.05 27.13 33.26
C ILE A 229 0.63 27.17 34.74
N GLY A 230 0.17 28.32 35.25
CA GLY A 230 -0.29 28.47 36.64
C GLY A 230 -1.71 27.95 36.93
N ASN A 231 -2.45 27.49 35.92
CA ASN A 231 -3.78 26.84 36.04
C ASN A 231 -3.71 25.31 35.90
N LYS A 232 -2.54 24.71 36.16
CA LYS A 232 -2.36 23.27 36.31
C LYS A 232 -2.13 22.92 37.78
#